data_AF-A0A7R9QVP7-F1
#
_entry.id   AF-A0A7R9QVP7-F1
#
_cell.length_a   1.000
_cell.length_b   1.000
_cell.length_c   1.000
_cell.angle_alpha   90.00
_cell.angle_beta   90.00
_cell.angle_gamma   90.00
#
_symmetry.space_group_name_H-M   'P 1'
#
loop_
_entity.id
_entity.type
_entity.pdbx_description
1 polymer ?
#
loop_
_entity_poly.entity_id
_entity_poly.type
_entity_poly.pdbx_seq_one_letter_code
_entity_poly.pdbx_strand_id
1 'polypeptide(L)'
;MFTLLNRWVVLCAGSTTNASWINYGDQGDVYRAYHLARDNGIPDDHIIVMHYDDVAYNKKNPTPGIVINEINGTDVYHGVPKDYTGDDVNPINFMAVLRGDRTLERNHKKVVKSGPNDHIFVYFNDHGGH
;
A
#
# COMPACT_ATOMS: atom_id res chain seq x y z
N MET A 1 6.98 0.93 -32.73
CA MET A 1 6.62 1.73 -31.54
C MET A 1 7.19 0.98 -30.34
N PHE A 2 8.25 1.50 -29.71
CA PHE A 2 8.75 0.92 -28.46
C PHE A 2 7.79 1.38 -27.34
N THR A 3 7.01 0.47 -26.78
CA THR A 3 6.34 0.73 -25.50
C THR A 3 7.42 0.78 -24.44
N LEU A 4 7.55 1.90 -23.72
CA LEU A 4 8.37 1.95 -22.51
C LEU A 4 7.85 0.87 -21.56
N LEU A 5 8.76 0.00 -21.08
CA LEU A 5 8.48 -1.01 -20.07
C LEU A 5 8.02 -0.31 -18.79
N ASN A 6 6.76 -0.47 -18.40
CA ASN A 6 6.27 0.08 -17.14
C ASN A 6 6.45 -0.95 -16.02
N ARG A 7 6.71 -0.42 -14.83
CA ARG A 7 6.78 -1.18 -13.58
C ARG A 7 5.63 -0.69 -12.71
N TRP A 8 4.83 -1.63 -12.24
CA TRP A 8 3.69 -1.43 -11.34
C TRP A 8 4.00 -2.06 -9.99
N VAL A 9 3.51 -1.44 -8.92
CA VAL A 9 3.70 -1.88 -7.56
C VAL A 9 2.35 -1.87 -6.84
N VAL A 10 1.98 -2.99 -6.24
CA VAL A 10 0.80 -3.12 -5.38
C VAL A 10 1.26 -3.50 -3.99
N LEU A 11 0.98 -2.65 -3.00
CA LEU A 11 1.37 -2.82 -1.61
C LEU A 11 0.12 -2.94 -0.75
N CYS A 12 0.06 -3.97 0.11
CA CYS A 12 -1.10 -4.23 0.94
C CYS A 12 -0.70 -4.62 2.36
N ALA A 13 -1.23 -3.89 3.35
CA ALA A 13 -1.22 -4.30 4.75
C ALA A 13 -2.60 -4.83 5.09
N GLY A 14 -2.69 -6.12 5.42
CA GLY A 14 -3.98 -6.80 5.64
C GLY A 14 -4.57 -6.60 7.05
N SER A 15 -3.75 -6.13 7.99
CA SER A 15 -4.14 -5.97 9.40
C SER A 15 -4.47 -4.53 9.80
N THR A 16 -5.15 -4.41 10.94
CA THR A 16 -5.55 -3.14 11.58
C THR A 16 -5.11 -3.11 13.04
N THR A 17 -4.80 -1.92 13.55
CA THR A 17 -4.54 -1.68 14.97
C THR A 17 -5.78 -1.74 15.87
N ASN A 18 -6.99 -1.69 15.29
CA ASN A 18 -8.24 -1.95 16.02
C ASN A 18 -8.28 -3.38 16.57
N ALA A 19 -7.72 -4.35 15.84
CA ALA A 19 -7.57 -5.72 16.32
C ALA A 19 -6.47 -5.82 17.38
N SER A 20 -5.30 -5.22 17.12
CA SER A 20 -4.21 -5.13 18.09
C SER A 20 -3.14 -4.13 17.65
N TRP A 21 -2.58 -3.39 18.61
CA TRP A 21 -1.43 -2.50 18.34
C TRP A 21 -0.18 -3.22 17.84
N ILE A 22 -0.08 -4.54 18.07
CA ILE A 22 1.03 -5.35 17.55
C ILE A 22 1.13 -5.30 16.02
N ASN A 23 0.01 -4.99 15.34
CA ASN A 23 -0.11 -4.87 13.89
C ASN A 23 0.47 -3.55 13.34
N TYR A 24 1.08 -2.73 14.19
CA TYR A 24 1.82 -1.52 13.78
C TYR A 24 2.85 -1.84 12.69
N GLY A 25 3.59 -2.95 12.86
CA GLY A 25 4.66 -3.37 11.96
C GLY A 25 4.16 -3.57 10.53
N ASP A 26 2.98 -4.16 10.37
CA ASP A 26 2.46 -4.57 9.07
C ASP A 26 2.27 -3.37 8.12
N GLN A 27 1.68 -2.29 8.64
CA GLN A 27 1.54 -1.03 7.89
C GLN A 27 2.87 -0.29 7.77
N GLY A 28 3.73 -0.32 8.80
CA GLY A 28 5.07 0.27 8.74
C GLY A 28 5.95 -0.33 7.63
N ASP A 29 5.86 -1.64 7.41
CA ASP A 29 6.60 -2.34 6.34
C ASP A 29 6.10 -1.92 4.95
N VAL A 30 4.78 -1.79 4.77
CA VAL A 30 4.16 -1.30 3.53
C VAL A 30 4.56 0.14 3.22
N TYR A 31 4.61 0.99 4.24
CA TYR A 31 5.06 2.37 4.13
C TYR A 31 6.53 2.45 3.69
N ARG A 32 7.40 1.64 4.28
CA ARG A 32 8.79 1.54 3.85
C ARG A 32 8.91 1.04 2.41
N ALA A 33 8.11 0.04 2.01
CA ALA A 33 8.10 -0.48 0.66
C ALA A 33 7.65 0.58 -0.37
N TYR A 34 6.72 1.47 -0.01
CA TYR A 34 6.32 2.62 -0.85
C TYR A 34 7.52 3.54 -1.13
N HIS A 35 8.23 3.96 -0.08
CA HIS A 35 9.41 4.82 -0.25
C HIS A 35 10.50 4.14 -1.08
N LEU A 36 10.74 2.84 -0.87
CA LEU A 36 11.71 2.10 -1.68
C LEU A 36 11.31 2.08 -3.17
N ALA A 37 10.03 1.88 -3.49
CA ALA A 37 9.56 1.93 -4.87
C ALA A 37 9.74 3.32 -5.48
N ARG A 38 9.37 4.37 -4.74
CA ARG A 38 9.54 5.77 -5.14
C ARG A 38 11.00 6.13 -5.41
N ASP A 39 11.88 5.80 -4.49
CA ASP A 39 13.31 6.10 -4.57
C ASP A 39 13.99 5.36 -5.74
N ASN A 40 13.40 4.26 -6.21
CA ASN A 40 13.83 3.51 -7.40
C ASN A 40 13.10 3.92 -8.70
N GLY A 41 12.42 5.07 -8.67
CA GLY A 41 11.86 5.72 -9.85
C GLY A 41 10.52 5.15 -10.32
N ILE A 42 9.75 4.51 -9.44
CA ILE A 42 8.35 4.16 -9.74
C ILE A 42 7.46 5.38 -9.42
N PRO A 43 6.71 5.94 -10.39
CA PRO A 43 5.82 7.07 -10.14
C PRO A 43 4.60 6.67 -9.29
N ASP A 44 3.98 7.61 -8.57
CA ASP A 44 2.81 7.35 -7.69
C ASP A 44 1.63 6.75 -8.45
N ASP A 45 1.46 7.14 -9.70
CA ASP A 45 0.38 6.62 -10.55
C ASP A 45 0.55 5.13 -10.84
N HIS A 46 1.74 4.56 -10.62
CA HIS A 46 2.04 3.14 -10.77
C HIS A 46 2.25 2.41 -9.43
N ILE A 47 2.07 3.09 -8.30
CA ILE A 47 2.07 2.49 -6.97
C ILE A 47 0.66 2.56 -6.39
N ILE A 48 0.12 1.42 -5.99
CA ILE A 48 -1.19 1.30 -5.36
C ILE A 48 -0.98 0.83 -3.94
N VAL A 49 -1.45 1.61 -2.95
CA VAL A 49 -1.30 1.28 -1.53
C VAL A 49 -2.66 1.00 -0.90
N MET A 50 -2.79 -0.18 -0.32
CA MET A 50 -3.94 -0.61 0.49
C MET A 50 -3.49 -0.77 1.94
N HIS A 51 -3.98 0.06 2.83
CA HIS A 51 -3.62 0.00 4.25
C HIS A 51 -4.72 0.61 5.11
N TYR A 52 -4.94 0.11 6.33
CA TYR A 52 -6.11 0.52 7.11
C TYR A 52 -6.07 2.02 7.52
N ASP A 53 -4.87 2.61 7.60
CA ASP A 53 -4.60 4.03 7.93
C ASP A 53 -4.94 4.40 9.38
N ASP A 54 -4.81 3.44 10.29
CA ASP A 54 -5.16 3.59 11.69
C ASP A 54 -3.95 3.59 12.64
N VAL A 55 -2.73 3.61 12.09
CA VAL A 55 -1.48 3.63 12.86
C VAL A 55 -1.05 5.04 13.24
N ALA A 56 -0.92 5.95 12.27
CA ALA A 56 -0.26 7.24 12.47
C ALA A 56 -0.90 8.10 13.56
N TYR A 57 -2.22 8.06 13.67
CA TYR A 57 -2.99 8.82 14.67
C TYR A 57 -3.65 7.95 15.74
N ASN A 58 -3.19 6.71 15.90
CA ASN A 58 -3.66 5.86 16.99
C ASN A 58 -3.34 6.50 18.35
N LYS A 59 -4.24 6.36 19.34
CA LYS A 59 -4.01 6.87 20.71
C LYS A 59 -2.78 6.23 21.40
N LYS A 60 -2.35 5.05 20.93
CA LYS A 60 -1.14 4.36 21.42
C LYS A 60 0.14 4.82 20.73
N ASN A 61 0.05 5.57 19.62
CA ASN A 61 1.21 6.13 18.97
C ASN A 61 1.77 7.28 19.83
N PRO A 62 2.98 7.18 20.39
CA PRO A 62 3.56 8.25 21.21
C PRO A 62 3.93 9.49 20.38
N THR A 63 4.01 9.36 19.05
CA THR A 63 4.38 10.43 18.11
C THR A 63 3.31 10.54 17.02
N PRO A 64 2.17 11.22 17.29
CA PRO A 64 1.07 11.32 16.35
C PRO A 64 1.50 11.87 14.98
N GLY A 65 1.05 11.23 13.91
CA GLY A 65 1.39 11.58 12.53
C GLY A 65 2.73 11.02 12.03
N ILE A 66 3.52 10.35 12.90
CA ILE A 66 4.80 9.74 12.55
C ILE A 66 4.71 8.22 12.70
N VAL A 67 5.23 7.50 11.71
CA VAL A 67 5.39 6.04 11.76
C VAL A 67 6.84 5.71 11.41
N ILE A 68 7.50 4.88 12.23
CA ILE A 68 8.88 4.42 11.99
C ILE A 68 8.87 2.92 11.74
N ASN A 69 9.78 2.43 10.90
CA ASN A 69 9.91 0.99 10.62
C ASN A 69 11.25 0.41 11.10
N GLU A 70 12.07 1.19 11.80
CA GLU A 70 13.30 0.75 12.45
C GLU A 70 13.59 1.61 13.69
N ILE A 71 14.36 1.09 14.64
CA ILE A 71 14.73 1.82 15.87
C ILE A 71 15.51 3.07 15.47
N ASN A 72 15.06 4.25 15.92
CA ASN A 72 15.61 5.55 15.54
C ASN A 72 15.53 5.86 14.02
N GLY A 73 14.65 5.20 13.29
CA GLY A 73 14.41 5.44 11.87
C GLY A 73 13.70 6.76 11.58
N THR A 74 13.63 7.10 10.30
CA THR A 74 12.86 8.24 9.80
C THR A 74 11.37 7.92 9.71
N ASP A 75 10.54 8.97 9.58
CA ASP A 75 9.12 8.79 9.27
C ASP A 75 8.96 8.11 7.90
N VAL A 76 8.13 7.06 7.87
CA VAL A 76 7.74 6.35 6.65
C VAL A 76 6.28 6.62 6.28
N TYR A 77 5.50 7.33 7.10
CA TYR A 77 4.09 7.60 6.80
C TYR A 77 3.87 8.75 5.83
N HIS A 78 4.69 9.80 5.92
CA HIS A 78 4.48 11.01 5.13
C HIS A 78 4.56 10.74 3.62
N GLY A 79 3.52 11.16 2.91
CA GLY A 79 3.45 11.05 1.45
C GLY A 79 3.02 9.69 0.92
N VAL A 80 2.73 8.71 1.78
CA VAL A 80 2.14 7.43 1.37
C VAL A 80 0.70 7.66 0.83
N PRO A 81 0.38 7.16 -0.38
CA PRO A 81 -0.97 7.24 -0.94
C PRO A 81 -2.01 6.48 -0.13
N LYS A 82 -3.23 7.00 -0.12
CA LYS A 82 -4.40 6.41 0.55
C LYS A 82 -5.39 5.88 -0.48
N ASP A 83 -4.92 5.01 -1.39
CA ASP A 83 -5.75 4.54 -2.50
C ASP A 83 -6.94 3.69 -1.99
N TYR A 84 -6.67 2.84 -0.98
CA TYR A 84 -7.67 2.05 -0.26
C TYR A 84 -7.36 2.07 1.24
N THR A 85 -8.31 2.55 2.04
CA THR A 85 -8.16 2.67 3.50
C THR A 85 -9.41 2.19 4.24
N GLY A 86 -9.27 1.81 5.51
CA GLY A 86 -10.39 1.26 6.28
C GLY A 86 -11.02 0.04 5.59
N ASP A 87 -12.35 0.02 5.50
CA ASP A 87 -13.12 -1.10 4.94
C ASP A 87 -12.87 -1.36 3.44
N ASP A 88 -12.25 -0.41 2.74
CA ASP A 88 -11.81 -0.61 1.36
C ASP A 88 -10.61 -1.57 1.25
N VAL A 89 -9.92 -1.85 2.36
CA VAL A 89 -8.88 -2.88 2.45
C VAL A 89 -9.53 -4.24 2.66
N ASN A 90 -9.93 -4.87 1.57
CA ASN A 90 -10.59 -6.15 1.59
C ASN A 90 -10.17 -7.03 0.38
N PRO A 91 -10.38 -8.35 0.43
CA PRO A 91 -9.95 -9.27 -0.63
C PRO A 91 -10.58 -8.97 -2.00
N ILE A 92 -11.83 -8.47 -2.02
CA ILE A 92 -12.55 -8.17 -3.26
C ILE A 92 -11.84 -7.02 -3.98
N ASN A 93 -11.58 -5.92 -3.27
CA ASN A 93 -10.87 -4.77 -3.82
C ASN A 93 -9.42 -5.13 -4.19
N PHE A 94 -8.71 -5.89 -3.36
CA PHE A 94 -7.35 -6.33 -3.66
C PHE A 94 -7.27 -7.11 -4.98
N MET A 95 -8.18 -8.07 -5.18
CA MET A 95 -8.25 -8.82 -6.43
C MET A 95 -8.71 -7.97 -7.61
N ALA A 96 -9.63 -7.03 -7.41
CA ALA A 96 -10.11 -6.11 -8.44
C ALA A 96 -9.01 -5.13 -8.89
N VAL A 97 -8.18 -4.64 -7.96
CA VAL A 97 -6.98 -3.84 -8.25
C VAL A 97 -6.03 -4.59 -9.18
N LEU A 98 -5.69 -5.84 -8.83
CA LEU A 98 -4.78 -6.67 -9.62
C LEU A 98 -5.32 -6.99 -11.01
N ARG A 99 -6.64 -7.09 -11.15
CA ARG A 99 -7.31 -7.35 -12.44
C ARG A 99 -7.49 -6.11 -13.31
N GLY A 100 -7.16 -4.92 -12.82
CA GLY A 100 -7.46 -3.67 -13.53
C GLY A 100 -8.97 -3.45 -13.69
N ASP A 101 -9.74 -3.64 -12.62
CA ASP A 101 -11.20 -3.57 -12.69
C ASP A 101 -11.72 -2.21 -13.17
N ARG A 102 -12.50 -2.24 -14.26
CA ARG A 102 -13.02 -1.03 -14.93
C ARG A 102 -14.10 -0.31 -14.14
N THR A 103 -14.79 -1.00 -13.24
CA THR A 103 -15.82 -0.39 -12.40
C THR A 103 -15.15 0.45 -11.31
N LEU A 104 -14.13 -0.09 -10.65
CA LEU A 104 -13.30 0.67 -9.71
C LEU A 104 -12.63 1.87 -10.40
N GLU A 105 -12.06 1.68 -11.58
CA GLU A 105 -11.46 2.76 -12.37
C GLU A 105 -12.47 3.89 -12.67
N ARG A 106 -13.69 3.54 -13.10
CA ARG A 106 -14.77 4.51 -13.36
C ARG A 106 -15.21 5.26 -12.10
N ASN A 107 -15.08 4.62 -10.95
CA ASN A 107 -15.32 5.23 -9.63
C ASN A 107 -14.09 5.98 -9.09
N HIS A 108 -13.13 6.32 -9.97
CA HIS A 108 -11.92 7.07 -9.64
C HIS A 108 -11.00 6.36 -8.63
N LYS A 109 -11.11 5.05 -8.47
CA LYS A 109 -10.16 4.24 -7.69
C LYS A 109 -8.99 3.81 -8.57
N LYS A 110 -7.78 3.82 -8.00
CA LYS A 110 -6.54 3.42 -8.69
C LYS A 110 -6.50 1.90 -8.81
N VAL A 111 -6.32 1.39 -10.03
CA VAL A 111 -6.17 -0.04 -10.33
C VAL A 111 -4.96 -0.25 -11.23
N VAL A 112 -4.45 -1.48 -11.31
CA VAL A 112 -3.33 -1.78 -12.21
C VAL A 112 -3.78 -1.63 -13.67
N LYS A 113 -3.03 -0.87 -14.47
CA LYS A 113 -3.29 -0.69 -15.91
C LYS A 113 -2.10 -1.17 -16.76
N SER A 114 -1.59 -2.35 -16.42
CA SER A 114 -0.42 -2.96 -17.07
C SER A 114 -0.75 -3.53 -18.45
N GLY A 115 0.21 -3.42 -19.36
CA GLY A 115 0.21 -4.10 -20.65
C GLY A 115 0.95 -5.44 -20.63
N PRO A 116 0.96 -6.20 -21.75
CA PRO A 116 1.58 -7.53 -21.84
C PRO A 116 3.09 -7.58 -21.55
N ASN A 117 3.77 -6.43 -21.63
CA ASN A 117 5.20 -6.32 -21.42
C ASN A 117 5.56 -5.67 -20.08
N ASP A 118 4.58 -5.21 -19.31
CA ASP A 118 4.86 -4.51 -18.06
C ASP A 118 5.15 -5.50 -16.92
N HIS A 119 5.90 -5.05 -15.92
CA HIS A 119 6.17 -5.82 -14.72
C HIS A 119 5.27 -5.37 -13.58
N ILE A 120 4.76 -6.32 -12.80
CA ILE A 120 4.00 -6.05 -11.58
C ILE A 120 4.74 -6.68 -10.41
N PHE A 121 5.05 -5.88 -9.39
CA PHE A 121 5.48 -6.35 -8.08
C PHE A 121 4.31 -6.25 -7.11
N VAL A 122 4.08 -7.30 -6.34
CA VAL A 122 3.02 -7.35 -5.31
C VAL A 122 3.67 -7.69 -3.98
N TYR A 123 3.42 -6.86 -2.98
CA TYR A 123 3.85 -7.08 -1.60
C TYR A 123 2.64 -7.04 -0.68
N PHE A 124 2.46 -8.11 0.09
CA PHE A 124 1.39 -8.26 1.06
C PHE A 124 2.00 -8.61 2.41
N ASN A 125 1.59 -7.89 3.46
CA ASN A 125 2.07 -8.11 4.82
C ASN A 125 0.88 -8.14 5.79
N ASP A 126 0.71 -9.26 6.48
CA ASP A 126 -0.35 -9.53 7.46
C ASP A 126 -0.04 -10.88 8.13
N HIS A 127 -0.89 -11.28 9.06
CA HIS A 127 -1.04 -12.65 9.54
C HIS A 127 -1.56 -13.58 8.44
N GLY A 128 -1.27 -14.87 8.58
CA GLY A 128 -1.80 -15.94 7.73
C GLY A 128 -2.27 -17.12 8.57
N GLY A 129 -3.32 -17.81 8.10
CA GLY A 129 -3.90 -18.98 8.75
C GLY A 129 -4.27 -20.06 7.73
N HIS A 130 -4.74 -21.22 8.23
CA HIS A 130 -5.14 -22.39 7.44
C HIS A 130 -6.65 -22.53 7.37
#